data_AF-A0A9X1WWW3-F1
#
_entry.id   AF-A0A9X1WWW3-F1
#
_cell.length_a   1.000
_cell.length_b   1.000
_cell.length_c   1.000
_cell.angle_alpha   90.00
_cell.angle_beta   90.00
_cell.angle_gamma   90.00
#
_symmetry.space_group_name_H-M   'P 1'
#
loop_
_entity.id
_entity.type
_entity.pdbx_description
1 polymer ?
#
loop_
_entity_poly.entity_id
_entity_poly.type
_entity_poly.pdbx_seq_one_letter_code
_entity_poly.pdbx_strand_id
1 'polypeptide(L)'
;MLGIKPLNFVLLLTSVFITPTAIATPAKASSVEHLLQLSEVDVVIQSTLAELHPHFEAESESIILRITGSDQLDAQQLIASQEIAQLLFDTTKQIMTQPQVKLKIKDIMQTVYTEEEVQAYIKFLSTPEGQSINRKETEIVNQMQNYFQSLAENSFHTANFEQKLEGVVTRLMQP
;
A
#
# COMPACT_ATOMS: atom_id res chain seq x y z
N MET A 1 -83.58 -1.96 -30.42
CA MET A 1 -82.45 -2.86 -30.10
C MET A 1 -81.38 -2.04 -29.42
N LEU A 2 -80.99 -2.46 -28.22
CA LEU A 2 -79.92 -1.90 -27.39
C LEU A 2 -78.56 -1.99 -28.08
N GLY A 3 -77.70 -1.00 -27.84
CA GLY A 3 -76.26 -1.08 -28.06
C GLY A 3 -75.54 -0.09 -27.15
N ILE A 4 -75.25 -0.51 -25.92
CA ILE A 4 -74.49 0.24 -24.91
C ILE A 4 -73.05 -0.32 -24.85
N LYS A 5 -72.07 0.57 -24.58
CA LYS A 5 -70.70 0.41 -24.00
C LYS A 5 -69.51 0.09 -24.94
N PRO A 6 -68.24 0.35 -24.52
CA PRO A 6 -67.75 1.22 -23.43
C PRO A 6 -66.57 2.15 -23.81
N LEU A 7 -66.39 3.18 -22.98
CA LEU A 7 -65.18 3.99 -22.82
C LEU A 7 -64.05 3.12 -22.25
N ASN A 8 -63.02 2.82 -23.06
CA ASN A 8 -61.84 2.07 -22.60
C ASN A 8 -60.67 3.02 -22.32
N PHE A 9 -60.46 3.22 -21.03
CA PHE A 9 -59.29 3.82 -20.39
C PHE A 9 -58.11 2.85 -20.56
N VAL A 10 -57.13 3.17 -21.42
CA VAL A 10 -55.90 2.36 -21.51
C VAL A 10 -54.79 3.05 -20.73
N LEU A 11 -54.45 2.34 -19.65
CA LEU A 11 -53.42 2.57 -18.64
C LEU A 11 -52.04 2.83 -19.26
N LEU A 12 -51.37 3.90 -18.82
CA LEU A 12 -49.96 4.16 -19.07
C LEU A 12 -49.13 3.09 -18.33
N LEU A 13 -48.55 2.14 -19.05
CA LEU A 13 -47.59 1.18 -18.50
C LEU A 13 -46.22 1.85 -18.35
N THR A 14 -45.97 2.49 -17.20
CA THR A 14 -44.62 2.82 -16.77
C THR A 14 -43.92 1.54 -16.31
N SER A 15 -43.15 0.91 -17.19
CA SER A 15 -42.24 -0.18 -16.83
C SER A 15 -41.14 0.37 -15.93
N VAL A 16 -41.29 0.23 -14.62
CA VAL A 16 -40.19 0.37 -13.67
C VAL A 16 -39.23 -0.78 -13.95
N PHE A 17 -38.13 -0.50 -14.66
CA PHE A 17 -37.00 -1.42 -14.72
C PHE A 17 -36.42 -1.52 -13.32
N ILE A 18 -36.83 -2.56 -12.58
CA ILE A 18 -36.13 -2.97 -11.37
C ILE A 18 -34.80 -3.55 -11.86
N THR A 19 -33.76 -2.72 -11.95
CA THR A 19 -32.40 -3.24 -12.12
C THR A 19 -32.11 -4.13 -10.91
N PRO A 20 -31.80 -5.42 -11.10
CA PRO A 20 -31.38 -6.25 -9.98
C PRO A 20 -30.15 -5.57 -9.36
N THR A 21 -30.23 -5.22 -8.08
CA THR A 21 -29.04 -4.94 -7.28
C THR A 21 -28.21 -6.20 -7.33
N ALA A 22 -27.16 -6.22 -8.16
CA ALA A 22 -26.22 -7.32 -8.20
C ALA A 22 -25.66 -7.46 -6.78
N ILE A 23 -26.09 -8.50 -6.07
CA ILE A 23 -25.45 -8.88 -4.82
C ILE A 23 -24.09 -9.41 -5.27
N ALA A 24 -23.08 -8.58 -5.10
CA ALA A 24 -21.73 -8.92 -5.46
C ALA A 24 -21.32 -10.17 -4.69
N THR A 25 -20.83 -11.17 -5.41
CA THR A 25 -20.55 -12.48 -4.80
C THR A 25 -19.17 -12.43 -4.13
N PRO A 26 -18.96 -13.15 -3.01
CA PRO A 26 -17.63 -13.23 -2.41
C PRO A 26 -16.63 -13.78 -3.43
N ALA A 27 -15.42 -13.22 -3.47
CA ALA A 27 -14.38 -13.69 -4.37
C ALA A 27 -14.06 -15.17 -4.12
N LYS A 28 -13.91 -15.92 -5.21
CA LYS A 28 -13.53 -17.33 -5.19
C LYS A 28 -12.03 -17.45 -4.95
N ALA A 29 -11.64 -18.41 -4.12
CA ALA A 29 -10.23 -18.68 -3.83
C ALA A 29 -9.38 -18.95 -5.08
N SER A 30 -9.95 -19.60 -6.11
CA SER A 30 -9.28 -19.85 -7.39
C SER A 30 -9.06 -18.59 -8.23
N SER A 31 -10.04 -17.68 -8.22
CA SER A 31 -9.96 -16.41 -8.94
C SER A 31 -8.92 -15.51 -8.29
N VAL A 32 -8.93 -15.42 -6.96
CA VAL A 32 -7.93 -14.66 -6.20
C VAL A 32 -6.52 -15.24 -6.38
N GLU A 33 -6.36 -16.56 -6.44
CA GLU A 33 -5.07 -17.18 -6.75
C GLU A 33 -4.53 -16.73 -8.11
N HIS A 34 -5.38 -16.72 -9.13
CA HIS A 34 -4.98 -16.26 -10.47
C HIS A 34 -4.65 -14.75 -10.47
N LEU A 35 -5.45 -13.94 -9.77
CA LEU A 35 -5.17 -12.52 -9.60
C LEU A 35 -3.82 -12.29 -8.90
N LEU A 36 -3.51 -13.06 -7.87
CA LEU A 36 -2.25 -12.96 -7.13
C LEU A 36 -1.04 -13.19 -8.04
N GLN A 37 -1.13 -14.18 -8.94
CA GLN A 37 -0.08 -14.48 -9.93
C GLN A 37 0.11 -13.33 -10.93
N LEU A 38 -0.99 -12.71 -11.38
CA LEU A 38 -0.96 -11.58 -12.32
C LEU A 38 -0.53 -10.25 -11.67
N SER A 39 -0.71 -10.10 -10.35
CA SER A 39 -0.44 -8.86 -9.62
C SER A 39 1.05 -8.60 -9.36
N GLU A 40 1.93 -9.55 -9.71
CA GLU A 40 3.39 -9.45 -9.53
C GLU A 40 3.81 -9.11 -8.08
N VAL A 41 3.10 -9.67 -7.09
CA VAL A 41 3.34 -9.40 -5.65
C VAL A 41 4.79 -9.67 -5.23
N ASP A 42 5.45 -10.67 -5.81
CA ASP A 42 6.87 -10.92 -5.55
C ASP A 42 7.75 -9.75 -5.97
N VAL A 43 7.45 -9.10 -7.09
CA VAL A 43 8.18 -7.92 -7.56
C VAL A 43 7.99 -6.76 -6.60
N VAL A 44 6.75 -6.55 -6.12
CA VAL A 44 6.45 -5.52 -5.11
C VAL A 44 7.26 -5.77 -3.83
N ILE A 45 7.27 -7.01 -3.30
CA ILE A 45 8.05 -7.35 -2.11
C ILE A 45 9.54 -7.07 -2.32
N GLN A 46 10.10 -7.44 -3.47
CA GLN A 46 11.53 -7.20 -3.75
C GLN A 46 11.84 -5.71 -3.89
N SER A 47 10.96 -4.92 -4.52
CA SER A 47 11.12 -3.46 -4.61
C SER A 47 11.11 -2.82 -3.24
N THR A 48 10.15 -3.19 -2.38
CA THR A 48 10.09 -2.69 -1.00
C THR A 48 11.35 -3.06 -0.22
N LEU A 49 11.85 -4.30 -0.35
CA LEU A 49 13.10 -4.69 0.32
C LEU A 49 14.29 -3.84 -0.16
N ALA A 50 14.41 -3.59 -1.47
CA ALA A 50 15.47 -2.75 -2.02
C ALA A 50 15.41 -1.31 -1.50
N GLU A 51 14.20 -0.75 -1.37
CA GLU A 51 13.97 0.59 -0.85
C GLU A 51 14.27 0.69 0.66
N LEU A 52 14.10 -0.38 1.43
CA LEU A 52 14.38 -0.39 2.87
C LEU A 52 15.88 -0.40 3.20
N HIS A 53 16.75 -0.83 2.29
CA HIS A 53 18.18 -0.98 2.60
C HIS A 53 18.85 0.33 3.05
N PRO A 54 18.73 1.46 2.31
CA PRO A 54 19.28 2.74 2.74
C PRO A 54 18.67 3.25 4.06
N HIS A 55 17.40 2.93 4.33
CA HIS A 55 16.77 3.28 5.61
C HIS A 55 17.39 2.52 6.79
N PHE A 56 17.72 1.24 6.60
CA PHE A 56 18.43 0.47 7.62
C PHE A 56 19.86 0.94 7.82
N GLU A 57 20.56 1.38 6.78
CA GLU A 57 21.87 2.01 6.91
C GLU A 57 21.79 3.26 7.80
N ALA A 58 20.91 4.21 7.45
CA ALA A 58 20.74 5.45 8.21
C ALA A 58 20.31 5.22 9.67
N GLU A 59 19.37 4.29 9.91
CA GLU A 59 18.92 3.97 11.28
C GLU A 59 20.04 3.31 12.09
N SER A 60 20.86 2.46 11.47
CA SER A 60 21.97 1.78 12.15
C SER A 60 23.07 2.76 12.55
N GLU A 61 23.38 3.74 11.70
CA GLU A 61 24.30 4.83 12.05
C GLU A 61 23.76 5.63 13.25
N SER A 62 22.48 6.01 13.22
CA SER A 62 21.80 6.72 14.30
C SER A 62 21.82 5.94 15.63
N ILE A 63 21.62 4.62 15.58
CA ILE A 63 21.70 3.74 16.76
C ILE A 63 23.09 3.80 17.38
N ILE A 64 24.17 3.67 16.58
CA ILE A 64 25.53 3.68 17.10
C ILE A 64 25.87 5.04 17.71
N LEU A 65 25.59 6.15 17.01
CA LEU A 65 25.83 7.50 17.53
C LEU A 65 25.13 7.73 18.87
N ARG A 66 23.86 7.29 19.00
CA ARG A 66 23.08 7.42 20.23
C ARG A 66 23.65 6.58 21.38
N ILE A 67 24.12 5.37 21.11
CA ILE A 67 24.67 4.48 22.14
C ILE A 67 26.04 4.96 22.61
N THR A 68 26.89 5.43 21.70
CA THR A 68 28.25 5.86 22.01
C THR A 68 28.32 7.31 22.48
N GLY A 69 27.28 8.11 22.22
CA GLY A 69 27.27 9.56 22.48
C GLY A 69 28.28 10.32 21.61
N SER A 70 28.67 9.75 20.47
CA SER A 70 29.63 10.35 19.53
C SER A 70 28.92 11.22 18.50
N ASP A 71 29.57 12.29 18.04
CA ASP A 71 29.04 13.16 16.97
C ASP A 71 29.25 12.56 15.57
N GLN A 72 30.22 11.64 15.43
CA GLN A 72 30.57 10.98 14.18
C GLN A 72 31.01 9.54 14.44
N LEU A 73 30.82 8.68 13.43
CA LEU A 73 31.28 7.30 13.46
C LEU A 73 32.78 7.22 13.18
N ASP A 74 33.52 6.54 14.03
CA ASP A 74 34.86 6.05 13.67
C ASP A 74 34.78 4.81 12.75
N ALA A 75 35.94 4.33 12.28
CA ALA A 75 35.98 3.20 11.35
C ALA A 75 35.35 1.91 11.93
N GLN A 76 35.50 1.64 13.22
CA GLN A 76 34.94 0.44 13.85
C GLN A 76 33.44 0.59 14.05
N GLN A 77 32.99 1.79 14.40
CA GLN A 77 31.58 2.15 14.54
C GLN A 77 30.84 2.09 13.19
N LEU A 78 31.50 2.49 12.09
CA LEU A 78 30.95 2.36 10.74
C LEU A 78 30.82 0.89 10.31
N ILE A 79 31.80 0.03 10.64
CA ILE A 79 31.67 -1.41 10.37
C ILE A 79 30.51 -2.00 11.18
N ALA A 80 30.41 -1.62 12.46
CA ALA A 80 29.31 -2.07 13.31
C ALA A 80 27.93 -1.59 12.80
N SER A 81 27.81 -0.35 12.30
CA SER A 81 26.55 0.13 11.72
C SER A 81 26.15 -0.64 10.47
N GLN A 82 27.12 -0.97 9.60
CA GLN A 82 26.86 -1.81 8.42
C GLN A 82 26.42 -3.23 8.79
N GLU A 83 27.03 -3.85 9.81
CA GLU A 83 26.62 -5.18 10.29
C GLU A 83 25.19 -5.15 10.86
N ILE A 84 24.82 -4.10 11.60
CA ILE A 84 23.45 -3.93 12.12
C ILE A 84 22.48 -3.73 10.96
N ALA A 85 22.80 -2.89 9.98
CA ALA A 85 21.95 -2.64 8.82
C ALA A 85 21.68 -3.93 8.03
N GLN A 86 22.73 -4.74 7.81
CA GLN A 86 22.62 -6.03 7.15
C GLN A 86 21.77 -7.01 7.97
N LEU A 87 21.93 -7.06 9.29
CA LEU A 87 21.11 -7.89 10.17
C LEU A 87 19.63 -7.51 10.10
N LEU A 88 19.31 -6.21 10.12
CA LEU A 88 17.95 -5.71 9.98
C LEU A 88 17.36 -6.08 8.61
N PHE A 89 18.13 -5.90 7.54
CA PHE A 89 17.73 -6.24 6.19
C PHE A 89 17.45 -7.75 6.04
N ASP A 90 18.39 -8.60 6.46
CA ASP A 90 18.24 -10.06 6.33
C ASP A 90 17.08 -10.60 7.15
N THR A 91 16.90 -10.08 8.37
CA THR A 91 15.76 -10.44 9.23
C THR A 91 14.45 -10.04 8.56
N THR A 92 14.37 -8.82 8.03
CA THR A 92 13.16 -8.31 7.34
C THR A 92 12.86 -9.12 6.09
N LYS A 93 13.88 -9.37 5.26
CA LYS A 93 13.79 -10.21 4.06
C LYS A 93 13.29 -11.61 4.40
N GLN A 94 13.84 -12.23 5.45
CA GLN A 94 13.42 -13.54 5.91
C GLN A 94 11.94 -13.55 6.28
N ILE A 95 11.45 -12.52 6.98
CA ILE A 95 10.03 -12.42 7.35
C ILE A 95 9.14 -12.19 6.13
N MET A 96 9.47 -11.22 5.28
CA MET A 96 8.63 -10.81 4.14
C MET A 96 8.53 -11.86 3.04
N THR A 97 9.53 -12.74 2.91
CA THR A 97 9.55 -13.80 1.89
C THR A 97 8.92 -15.11 2.36
N GLN A 98 8.43 -15.17 3.61
CA GLN A 98 7.78 -16.36 4.14
C GLN A 98 6.45 -16.66 3.41
N PRO A 99 6.10 -17.95 3.20
CA PRO A 99 4.88 -18.34 2.49
C PRO A 99 3.58 -17.76 3.09
N GLN A 100 3.51 -17.61 4.42
CA GLN A 100 2.34 -17.02 5.09
C GLN A 100 2.05 -15.59 4.67
N VAL A 101 3.04 -14.83 4.19
CA VAL A 101 2.84 -13.46 3.71
C VAL A 101 1.96 -13.48 2.46
N LYS A 102 2.27 -14.34 1.50
CA LYS A 102 1.45 -14.52 0.29
C LYS A 102 0.05 -15.04 0.63
N LEU A 103 -0.05 -16.00 1.55
CA LEU A 103 -1.35 -16.50 2.02
C LEU A 103 -2.17 -15.37 2.64
N LYS A 104 -1.54 -14.52 3.46
CA LYS A 104 -2.24 -13.38 4.06
C LYS A 104 -2.69 -12.36 3.02
N ILE A 105 -1.88 -12.09 1.99
CA ILE A 105 -2.26 -11.20 0.88
C ILE A 105 -3.45 -11.78 0.11
N LYS A 106 -3.43 -13.09 -0.17
CA LYS A 106 -4.57 -13.80 -0.78
C LYS A 106 -5.84 -13.64 0.07
N ASP A 107 -5.76 -13.85 1.38
CA ASP A 107 -6.90 -13.69 2.29
C ASP A 107 -7.45 -12.26 2.28
N ILE A 108 -6.55 -11.26 2.24
CA ILE A 108 -6.92 -9.84 2.13
C ILE A 108 -7.65 -9.59 0.80
N MET A 109 -7.09 -10.02 -0.33
CA MET A 109 -7.73 -9.85 -1.65
C MET A 109 -9.11 -10.53 -1.70
N GLN A 110 -9.25 -11.71 -1.09
CA GLN A 110 -10.53 -12.43 -1.05
C GLN A 110 -11.58 -11.74 -0.18
N THR A 111 -11.15 -10.96 0.81
CA THR A 111 -12.04 -10.22 1.72
C THR A 111 -12.42 -8.85 1.15
N VAL A 112 -11.48 -8.19 0.47
CA VAL A 112 -11.65 -6.82 -0.04
C VAL A 112 -12.43 -6.81 -1.35
N TYR A 113 -12.16 -7.77 -2.24
CA TYR A 113 -12.79 -7.82 -3.55
C TYR A 113 -13.97 -8.77 -3.60
N THR A 114 -14.94 -8.40 -4.40
CA THR A 114 -16.00 -9.27 -4.90
C THR A 114 -15.48 -10.12 -6.05
N GLU A 115 -16.16 -11.21 -6.39
CA GLU A 115 -15.76 -12.06 -7.53
C GLU A 115 -15.80 -11.26 -8.84
N GLU A 116 -16.78 -10.38 -9.01
CA GLU A 116 -16.93 -9.58 -10.22
C GLU A 116 -15.74 -8.60 -10.40
N GLU A 117 -15.29 -7.98 -9.31
CA GLU A 117 -14.10 -7.11 -9.30
C GLU A 117 -12.82 -7.91 -9.56
N VAL A 118 -12.67 -9.09 -8.95
CA VAL A 118 -11.52 -9.98 -9.22
C VAL A 118 -11.45 -10.36 -10.69
N GLN A 119 -12.57 -10.75 -11.30
CA GLN A 119 -12.60 -11.10 -12.72
C GLN A 119 -12.29 -9.91 -13.63
N ALA A 120 -12.82 -8.72 -13.31
CA ALA A 120 -12.49 -7.51 -14.03
C ALA A 120 -11.00 -7.19 -13.94
N TYR A 121 -10.42 -7.36 -12.75
CA TYR A 121 -9.00 -7.08 -12.52
C TYR A 121 -8.10 -8.09 -13.23
N ILE A 122 -8.43 -9.38 -13.18
CA ILE A 122 -7.75 -10.43 -13.96
C ILE A 122 -7.79 -10.08 -15.45
N LYS A 123 -8.96 -9.71 -15.98
CA LYS A 123 -9.10 -9.35 -17.41
C LYS A 123 -8.18 -8.19 -17.78
N PHE A 124 -8.10 -7.17 -16.93
CA PHE A 124 -7.20 -6.04 -17.12
C PHE A 124 -5.73 -6.49 -17.11
N LEU A 125 -5.29 -7.15 -16.04
CA LEU A 125 -3.89 -7.58 -15.86
C LEU A 125 -3.46 -8.70 -16.82
N SER A 126 -4.39 -9.35 -17.51
CA SER A 126 -4.09 -10.32 -18.56
C SER A 126 -3.62 -9.66 -19.86
N THR A 127 -3.73 -8.33 -19.98
CA THR A 127 -3.24 -7.58 -21.15
C THR A 127 -1.83 -7.02 -20.92
N PRO A 128 -0.98 -6.91 -21.96
CA PRO A 128 0.33 -6.27 -21.83
C PRO A 128 0.24 -4.83 -21.30
N GLU A 129 -0.78 -4.08 -21.72
CA GLU A 129 -1.04 -2.72 -21.26
C GLU A 129 -1.43 -2.70 -19.79
N GLY A 130 -2.31 -3.61 -19.36
CA GLY A 130 -2.73 -3.70 -17.97
C GLY A 130 -1.59 -4.05 -17.03
N GLN A 131 -0.70 -4.98 -17.40
CA GLN A 131 0.52 -5.25 -16.63
C GLN A 131 1.46 -4.04 -16.61
N SER A 132 1.64 -3.36 -17.74
CA SER A 132 2.49 -2.17 -17.81
C SER A 132 1.96 -1.05 -16.91
N ILE A 133 0.65 -0.81 -16.90
CA ILE A 133 0.00 0.15 -16.03
C ILE A 133 0.18 -0.27 -14.58
N ASN A 134 -0.08 -1.54 -14.22
CA ASN A 134 0.08 -2.04 -12.85
C ASN A 134 1.49 -1.77 -12.29
N ARG A 135 2.54 -2.06 -13.06
CA ARG A 135 3.93 -1.77 -12.65
C ARG A 135 4.18 -0.27 -12.49
N LYS A 136 3.66 0.56 -13.40
CA LYS A 136 3.83 2.02 -13.33
C LYS A 136 3.05 2.65 -12.18
N GLU A 137 1.88 2.13 -11.84
CA GLU A 137 1.12 2.58 -10.66
C GLU A 137 1.91 2.32 -9.38
N THR A 138 2.52 1.13 -9.24
CA THR A 138 3.44 0.85 -8.11
C THR A 138 4.61 1.83 -8.09
N GLU A 139 5.25 2.09 -9.23
CA GLU A 139 6.35 3.06 -9.33
C GLU A 139 5.92 4.48 -8.94
N ILE A 140 4.74 4.92 -9.37
CA ILE A 140 4.18 6.23 -9.00
C ILE A 140 3.99 6.32 -7.49
N VAL A 141 3.43 5.29 -6.86
CA VAL A 141 3.25 5.23 -5.40
C VAL A 141 4.60 5.33 -4.67
N ASN A 142 5.62 4.59 -5.14
CA ASN A 142 6.95 4.62 -4.53
C ASN A 142 7.62 6.00 -4.69
N GLN A 143 7.51 6.63 -5.86
CA GLN A 143 8.01 7.99 -6.06
C GLN A 143 7.29 9.02 -5.17
N MET A 144 5.97 8.89 -4.98
CA MET A 144 5.22 9.74 -4.06
C MET A 144 5.68 9.54 -2.61
N GLN A 145 5.92 8.30 -2.18
CA GLN A 145 6.44 7.98 -0.85
C GLN A 145 7.81 8.66 -0.62
N ASN A 146 8.73 8.54 -1.57
CA ASN A 146 10.05 9.18 -1.51
C ASN A 146 9.94 10.71 -1.48
N TYR A 147 9.03 11.29 -2.26
CA TYR A 147 8.77 12.72 -2.23
C TYR A 147 8.27 13.18 -0.86
N PHE A 148 7.29 12.48 -0.27
CA PHE A 148 6.78 12.80 1.07
C PHE A 148 7.84 12.65 2.16
N GLN A 149 8.70 11.64 2.05
CA GLN A 149 9.84 11.49 2.96
C GLN A 149 10.80 12.68 2.86
N SER A 150 11.15 13.11 1.64
CA SER A 150 12.00 14.28 1.44
C SER A 150 11.36 15.58 1.94
N LEU A 151 10.04 15.72 1.81
CA LEU A 151 9.30 16.85 2.37
C LEU A 151 9.35 16.85 3.90
N ALA A 152 9.18 15.70 4.53
CA ALA A 152 9.25 15.56 5.98
C ALA A 152 10.64 15.95 6.50
N GLU A 153 11.70 15.39 5.92
CA GLU A 153 13.09 15.71 6.27
C GLU A 153 13.38 17.22 6.15
N ASN A 154 13.04 17.82 5.01
CA ASN A 154 13.23 19.25 4.80
C ASN A 154 12.40 20.12 5.78
N SER A 155 11.21 19.65 6.18
CA SER A 155 10.35 20.40 7.10
C SER A 155 10.94 20.52 8.51
N PHE A 156 11.72 19.52 8.94
CA PHE A 156 12.40 19.52 10.24
C PHE A 156 13.57 20.51 10.32
N HIS A 157 14.09 20.95 9.17
CA HIS A 157 15.17 21.95 9.09
C HIS A 157 14.65 23.38 8.89
N THR A 158 13.34 23.63 9.06
CA THR A 158 12.78 24.97 8.94
C THR A 158 12.87 25.74 10.26
N ALA A 159 13.20 27.03 10.20
CA ALA A 159 13.28 27.90 11.38
C ALA A 159 11.97 27.90 12.21
N ASN A 160 10.81 27.74 11.56
CA ASN A 160 9.52 27.63 12.24
C ASN A 160 9.38 26.32 13.04
N PHE A 161 9.89 25.21 12.50
CA PHE A 161 9.90 23.94 13.23
C PHE A 161 10.86 24.00 14.41
N GLU A 162 12.08 24.52 14.22
CA GLU A 162 13.08 24.69 15.28
C GLU A 162 12.55 25.54 16.44
N GLN A 163 11.92 26.69 16.15
CA GLN A 163 11.31 27.55 17.17
C GLN A 163 10.19 26.82 17.94
N LYS A 164 9.36 26.03 17.25
CA LYS A 164 8.32 25.24 17.91
C LYS A 164 8.91 24.13 18.78
N LEU A 165 9.97 23.47 18.30
CA LEU A 165 10.68 22.43 19.04
C LEU A 165 11.31 23.00 20.31
N GLU A 166 12.01 24.14 20.22
CA GLU A 166 12.56 24.86 21.37
C GLU A 166 11.45 25.17 22.38
N GLY A 167 10.33 25.73 21.94
CA GLY A 167 9.18 26.03 22.80
C GLY A 167 8.53 24.80 23.46
N VAL A 168 8.65 23.61 22.88
CA VAL A 168 8.23 22.34 23.50
C VAL A 168 9.26 21.90 24.53
N VAL A 169 10.55 21.89 24.17
CA VAL A 169 11.65 21.46 25.05
C VAL A 169 11.73 22.34 26.29
N THR A 170 11.69 23.67 26.15
CA THR A 170 11.70 24.60 27.29
C THR A 170 10.53 24.35 28.24
N ARG A 171 9.34 24.01 27.71
CA ARG A 171 8.15 23.73 28.53
C ARG A 171 8.28 22.42 29.32
N LEU A 172 8.86 21.39 28.70
CA LEU A 172 9.04 20.07 29.33
C LEU A 172 10.18 20.05 30.35
N MET A 173 11.15 20.96 30.23
CA MET A 173 12.28 21.06 31.16
C MET A 173 12.07 22.05 32.30
N GLN A 174 10.91 22.72 32.38
CA GLN A 174 10.54 23.51 33.56
C GLN A 174 10.11 22.57 34.70
N PRO A 175 10.66 22.73 35.92
CA PRO A 175 10.40 21.86 37.07
C PRO A 175 8.97 21.96 37.62
#